data_AF-A0A075I351-F1
#
_entry.id   AF-A0A075I351-F1
#
_cell.length_a   1.000
_cell.length_b   1.000
_cell.length_c   1.000
_cell.angle_alpha   90.00
_cell.angle_beta   90.00
_cell.angle_gamma   90.00
#
_symmetry.space_group_name_H-M   'P 1'
#
loop_
_entity.id
_entity.type
_entity.pdbx_description
1 polymer ?
#
loop_
_entity_poly.entity_id
_entity_poly.type
_entity_poly.pdbx_seq_one_letter_code
_entity_poly.pdbx_strand_id
1 'polypeptide(L)'
;MAFFEISTTKYEENIKLLQVAMTKMAAVCNVTVGFKFGDPVSRFGWTFFKMFLDQELYVGIEDEFSDMIKNAKGINQMKNS
;
A
#
# COMPACT_ATOMS: atom_id res chain seq x y z
N MET A 1 -5.47 -11.50 -5.91
CA MET A 1 -4.87 -10.19 -6.22
C MET A 1 -5.30 -9.23 -5.13
N ALA A 2 -4.37 -8.74 -4.32
CA ALA A 2 -4.68 -7.80 -3.26
C ALA A 2 -4.99 -6.43 -3.87
N PHE A 3 -6.00 -5.75 -3.35
CA PHE A 3 -6.30 -4.38 -3.73
C PHE A 3 -6.74 -3.57 -2.53
N PHE A 4 -6.47 -2.27 -2.59
CA PHE A 4 -6.94 -1.28 -1.64
C PHE A 4 -7.94 -0.36 -2.32
N GLU A 5 -9.06 -0.09 -1.66
CA GLU A 5 -9.98 0.96 -2.09
C GLU A 5 -9.60 2.26 -1.38
N ILE A 6 -9.38 3.31 -2.18
CA ILE A 6 -8.93 4.61 -1.71
C ILE A 6 -10.01 5.63 -2.05
N SER A 7 -10.37 6.45 -1.08
CA SER A 7 -11.29 7.57 -1.25
C SER A 7 -10.60 8.89 -0.92
N THR A 8 -10.77 9.90 -1.77
CA THR A 8 -10.20 11.22 -1.52
C THR A 8 -11.04 12.36 -2.08
N THR A 9 -11.01 13.53 -1.44
CA THR A 9 -11.57 14.78 -1.96
C THR A 9 -10.59 15.55 -2.85
N LYS A 10 -9.32 15.12 -2.93
CA LYS A 10 -8.23 15.81 -3.67
C LYS A 10 -7.52 14.86 -4.64
N TYR A 11 -8.26 14.29 -5.59
CA TYR A 11 -7.75 13.23 -6.47
C TYR A 11 -6.49 13.62 -7.25
N GLU A 12 -6.50 14.76 -7.93
CA GLU A 12 -5.40 15.22 -8.80
C GLU A 12 -4.06 15.40 -8.08
N GLU A 13 -4.11 15.80 -6.80
CA GLU A 13 -2.92 15.94 -5.95
C GLU A 13 -2.49 14.58 -5.40
N ASN A 14 -3.44 13.84 -4.82
CA ASN A 14 -3.16 12.61 -4.09
C ASN A 14 -2.75 11.46 -5.01
N ILE A 15 -3.24 11.38 -6.24
CA ILE A 15 -2.84 10.33 -7.17
C ILE A 15 -1.35 10.41 -7.51
N LYS A 16 -0.80 11.64 -7.63
CA LYS A 16 0.62 11.88 -7.88
C LYS A 16 1.47 11.50 -6.68
N LEU A 17 1.02 11.84 -5.47
CA LEU A 17 1.69 11.47 -4.23
C LEU A 17 1.71 9.95 -4.04
N LEU A 18 0.59 9.27 -4.31
CA LEU A 18 0.48 7.82 -4.24
C LEU A 18 1.38 7.14 -5.28
N GLN A 19 1.42 7.66 -6.52
CA GLN A 19 2.33 7.16 -7.54
C GLN A 19 3.78 7.21 -7.06
N VAL A 20 4.24 8.35 -6.55
CA VAL A 20 5.61 8.52 -6.04
C VAL A 20 5.88 7.61 -4.84
N ALA A 21 4.96 7.55 -3.89
CA ALA A 21 5.10 6.73 -2.68
C ALA A 21 5.20 5.23 -3.03
N MET A 22 4.33 4.75 -3.91
CA MET A 22 4.31 3.35 -4.32
C MET A 22 5.48 2.98 -5.22
N THR A 23 5.98 3.91 -6.06
CA THR A 23 7.23 3.70 -6.81
C THR A 23 8.42 3.57 -5.86
N LYS A 24 8.50 4.39 -4.81
CA LYS A 24 9.54 4.25 -3.76
C LYS A 24 9.40 2.92 -3.02
N MET A 25 8.17 2.50 -2.71
CA MET A 25 7.91 1.21 -2.05
C MET A 25 8.37 0.03 -2.91
N ALA A 26 8.07 0.06 -4.21
CA ALA A 26 8.53 -0.96 -5.14
C ALA A 26 10.07 -1.02 -5.21
N ALA A 27 10.74 0.13 -5.26
CA ALA A 27 12.20 0.20 -5.24
C ALA A 27 12.81 -0.38 -3.95
N VAL A 28 12.21 -0.12 -2.78
CA VAL A 28 12.63 -0.73 -1.50
C VAL A 28 12.53 -2.25 -1.57
N CYS A 29 11.48 -2.78 -2.19
CA CYS A 29 11.27 -4.21 -2.36
C CYS A 29 12.04 -4.82 -3.57
N ASN A 30 12.92 -4.06 -4.23
CA ASN A 30 13.62 -4.45 -5.46
C ASN A 30 12.70 -4.88 -6.62
N VAL A 31 11.46 -4.37 -6.66
CA VAL A 31 10.48 -4.61 -7.73
C VAL A 31 10.46 -3.43 -8.70
N THR A 32 10.50 -3.69 -10.00
CA THR A 32 10.60 -2.63 -11.03
C THR A 32 9.31 -1.81 -11.13
N VAL A 33 8.17 -2.48 -11.24
CA VAL A 33 6.81 -1.93 -11.17
C VAL A 33 5.93 -3.06 -10.63
N GLY A 34 5.07 -2.79 -9.65
CA GLY A 34 4.22 -3.84 -9.06
C GLY A 34 2.87 -3.36 -8.55
N PHE A 35 2.43 -2.18 -9.01
CA PHE A 35 1.12 -1.64 -8.66
C PHE A 35 0.49 -0.90 -9.84
N LYS A 36 -0.83 -0.82 -9.83
CA LYS A 36 -1.61 -0.04 -10.79
C LYS A 36 -2.83 0.60 -10.13
N PHE A 37 -3.25 1.73 -10.66
CA PHE A 37 -4.52 2.37 -10.28
C PHE A 37 -5.63 1.93 -11.22
N GLY A 38 -6.80 1.63 -10.67
CA GLY A 38 -8.03 1.47 -11.42
C GLY A 38 -8.69 2.81 -11.71
N ASP A 39 -9.73 2.78 -12.54
CA ASP A 39 -10.44 3.98 -12.95
C ASP A 39 -11.10 4.70 -11.75
N PRO A 40 -11.00 6.03 -11.67
CA PRO A 40 -11.64 6.80 -10.63
C PRO A 40 -13.15 6.93 -10.85
N VAL A 41 -13.89 6.89 -9.75
CA VAL A 41 -15.33 7.13 -9.71
C VAL A 41 -15.62 8.28 -8.74
N SER A 42 -16.12 9.40 -9.25
CA SER A 42 -16.48 10.55 -8.42
C SER A 42 -17.92 10.47 -7.93
N ARG A 43 -18.13 10.66 -6.61
CA ARG A 43 -19.45 10.70 -5.96
C ARG A 43 -19.42 11.67 -4.77
N PHE A 44 -20.42 12.54 -4.66
CA PHE A 44 -20.61 13.42 -3.50
C PHE A 44 -19.36 14.24 -3.08
N GLY A 45 -18.60 14.76 -4.05
CA GLY A 45 -17.36 15.50 -3.78
C GLY A 45 -16.14 14.64 -3.42
N TRP A 46 -16.30 13.31 -3.41
CA TRP A 46 -15.22 12.34 -3.23
C TRP A 46 -14.92 11.64 -4.55
N THR A 47 -13.70 11.13 -4.66
CA THR A 47 -13.25 10.24 -5.73
C THR A 47 -12.78 8.93 -5.11
N PHE A 48 -13.31 7.83 -5.61
CA PHE A 48 -13.02 6.47 -5.18
C PHE A 48 -12.27 5.76 -6.31
N PHE A 49 -11.20 5.05 -5.98
CA PHE A 49 -10.44 4.27 -6.95
C PHE A 49 -9.74 3.11 -6.26
N LYS A 50 -9.36 2.10 -7.03
CA LYS A 50 -8.64 0.93 -6.54
C LYS A 50 -7.16 1.07 -6.81
N MET A 51 -6.33 0.65 -5.87
CA MET A 51 -4.92 0.37 -6.12
C MET A 51 -4.74 -1.14 -6.06
N PHE A 52 -4.30 -1.73 -7.16
CA PHE A 52 -4.01 -3.15 -7.23
C PHE A 52 -2.52 -3.36 -7.01
N LEU A 53 -2.18 -4.36 -6.21
CA LEU A 53 -0.80 -4.82 -6.05
C LEU A 53 -0.63 -6.16 -6.75
N ASP A 54 0.48 -6.27 -7.46
CA ASP A 54 0.92 -7.51 -8.06
C ASP A 54 1.52 -8.40 -6.96
N GLN A 55 1.52 -9.71 -7.18
CA GLN A 55 1.92 -10.67 -6.14
C GLN A 55 3.37 -10.46 -5.69
N GLU A 56 4.26 -10.12 -6.61
CA GLU A 56 5.68 -9.86 -6.32
C GLU A 56 5.86 -8.69 -5.36
N LEU A 57 5.19 -7.55 -5.61
CA LEU A 57 5.25 -6.40 -4.71
C LEU A 57 4.55 -6.67 -3.38
N TYR A 58 3.43 -7.40 -3.39
CA TYR A 58 2.73 -7.76 -2.17
C TYR A 58 3.60 -8.61 -1.23
N VAL A 59 4.23 -9.66 -1.77
CA VAL A 59 5.15 -10.53 -1.02
C VAL A 59 6.41 -9.75 -0.61
N GLY A 60 6.97 -8.95 -1.51
CA GLY A 60 8.13 -8.11 -1.19
C GLY A 60 7.88 -7.17 0.00
N ILE A 61 6.69 -6.56 0.09
CA ILE A 61 6.31 -5.75 1.24
C ILE A 61 6.21 -6.60 2.51
N GLU A 62 5.60 -7.78 2.46
CA GLU A 62 5.49 -8.66 3.63
C GLU A 62 6.87 -9.10 4.14
N ASP A 63 7.81 -9.39 3.23
CA ASP A 63 9.16 -9.84 3.55
C ASP A 63 10.04 -8.70 4.10
N GLU A 64 10.13 -7.58 3.38
CA GLU A 64 10.94 -6.40 3.78
C GLU A 64 10.54 -5.85 5.16
N PHE A 65 9.25 -5.92 5.48
CA PHE A 65 8.73 -5.43 6.76
C PHE A 65 8.41 -6.54 7.76
N SER A 66 8.84 -7.78 7.48
CA SER A 66 8.48 -8.95 8.29
C SER A 66 8.88 -8.79 9.76
N ASP A 67 10.06 -8.22 10.04
CA ASP A 67 10.54 -8.00 11.40
C ASP A 67 9.74 -6.93 12.13
N MET A 68 9.34 -5.86 11.44
CA MET A 68 8.44 -4.84 12.01
C MET A 68 7.06 -5.43 12.30
N ILE A 69 6.53 -6.26 11.39
CA ILE A 69 5.24 -6.95 11.56
C ILE A 69 5.30 -7.94 12.73
N LYS A 70 6.39 -8.70 12.87
CA LYS A 70 6.61 -9.62 14.01
C LYS A 70 6.70 -8.84 15.32
N ASN A 71 7.43 -7.72 15.35
CA ASN A 71 7.58 -6.88 16.54
C ASN A 71 6.26 -6.21 16.94
N ALA A 72 5.44 -5.78 15.98
CA ALA A 72 4.09 -5.26 16.24
C ALA A 72 3.17 -6.33 16.83
N LYS A 73 3.29 -7.60 16.40
CA LYS A 73 2.58 -8.74 16.99
C LYS A 73 3.15 -9.18 18.35
N GLY A 74 4.40 -8.82 18.65
CA GLY A 74 5.17 -9.22 19.84
C GLY A 74 4.97 -8.37 21.11
N ILE A 75 4.27 -7.24 21.05
CA ILE A 75 3.96 -6.43 22.26
C ILE A 75 3.03 -7.16 23.24
N ASN A 76 2.42 -8.28 22.85
CA ASN A 76 1.59 -9.11 23.74
C ASN A 76 2.33 -10.25 24.45
N GLN A 77 3.65 -10.44 24.30
CA GLN A 77 4.35 -11.57 24.94
C GLN A 77 5.44 -11.19 25.96
N MET A 78 5.58 -9.92 26.32
CA MET A 78 6.48 -9.50 27.41
C MET A 78 5.72 -8.95 28.62
N LYS A 79 4.90 -9.82 29.23
CA LYS A 79 4.53 -9.76 30.66
C LYS A 79 4.29 -11.19 31.14
N ASN A 80 5.36 -11.94 31.37
CA ASN A 80 5.44 -13.08 32.30
C ASN A 80 6.87 -13.66 32.21
N SER A 81 7.83 -12.98 32.83
CA SER A 81 9.02 -13.60 33.40
C SER A 81 9.50 -12.77 34.58
#